data_AF-A0AAV4FLJ1-F1
#
_entry.id   AF-A0AAV4FLJ1-F1
#
_cell.length_a   1.000
_cell.length_b   1.000
_cell.length_c   1.000
_cell.angle_alpha   90.00
_cell.angle_beta   90.00
_cell.angle_gamma   90.00
#
_symmetry.space_group_name_H-M   'P 1'
#
loop_
_entity.id
_entity.type
_entity.pdbx_description
1 polymer ?
#
loop_
_entity_poly.entity_id
_entity_poly.type
_entity_poly.pdbx_seq_one_letter_code
_entity_poly.pdbx_strand_id
1 'polypeptide(L)'
;MSRKQTENKFMLEVLQVYQTLPSLWKVKSEEYHNRQRKIEDYHYQALLKKYKEYFPGATLEELKKKLNTLRTGFRTELRKINRSAKSGAGLDDL
;
A
#
# COMPACT_ATOMS: atom_id res chain seq x y z
N MET A 1 5.62 -13.04 -23.06
CA MET A 1 5.15 -12.05 -22.07
C MET A 1 6.35 -11.28 -21.52
N SER A 2 6.28 -9.95 -21.48
CA SER A 2 7.42 -9.12 -21.05
C SER A 2 7.63 -9.24 -19.53
N ARG A 3 8.89 -9.39 -19.05
CA ARG A 3 9.23 -9.57 -17.62
C ARG A 3 8.56 -8.55 -16.69
N LYS A 4 8.41 -7.30 -17.15
CA LYS A 4 7.71 -6.23 -16.42
C LYS A 4 6.23 -6.52 -16.16
N GLN A 5 5.54 -7.21 -17.06
CA GLN A 5 4.11 -7.46 -16.93
C GLN A 5 3.81 -8.52 -15.87
N THR A 6 4.69 -9.53 -15.75
CA THR A 6 4.61 -10.54 -14.69
C THR A 6 4.85 -9.93 -13.32
N GLU A 7 5.86 -9.06 -13.18
CA GLU A 7 6.14 -8.35 -11.92
C GLU A 7 4.97 -7.45 -11.51
N ASN A 8 4.35 -6.73 -12.46
CA ASN A 8 3.19 -5.90 -12.17
C ASN A 8 1.98 -6.72 -11.70
N LYS A 9 1.71 -7.88 -12.33
CA LYS A 9 0.64 -8.79 -11.88
C LYS A 9 0.90 -9.29 -10.46
N PHE A 10 2.12 -9.70 -10.18
CA PHE A 10 2.50 -10.14 -8.84
C PHE A 10 2.34 -9.03 -7.80
N MET A 11 2.78 -7.80 -8.11
CA MET A 11 2.60 -6.65 -7.22
C MET A 11 1.12 -6.33 -6.98
N LEU A 12 0.24 -6.54 -7.97
CA LEU A 12 -1.19 -6.40 -7.81
C LEU A 12 -1.77 -7.45 -6.85
N GLU A 13 -1.35 -8.72 -6.94
CA GLU A 13 -1.77 -9.75 -5.99
C GLU A 13 -1.31 -9.42 -4.57
N VAL A 14 -0.07 -8.98 -4.39
CA VAL A 14 0.46 -8.52 -3.09
C VAL A 14 -0.37 -7.35 -2.56
N LEU A 15 -0.75 -6.40 -3.42
CA LEU A 15 -1.60 -5.26 -3.05
C LEU A 15 -3.03 -5.69 -2.69
N GLN A 16 -3.60 -6.68 -3.37
CA GLN A 16 -4.92 -7.23 -3.03
C GLN A 16 -4.88 -7.87 -1.64
N VAL A 17 -3.87 -8.69 -1.35
CA VAL A 17 -3.67 -9.25 -0.02
C VAL A 17 -3.50 -8.13 1.01
N TYR A 18 -2.68 -7.11 0.72
CA TYR A 18 -2.50 -5.96 1.60
C TYR A 18 -3.82 -5.22 1.90
N GLN A 19 -4.70 -5.04 0.91
CA GLN A 19 -6.02 -4.41 1.10
C GLN A 19 -6.92 -5.21 2.04
N THR A 20 -6.89 -6.55 1.97
CA THR A 20 -7.67 -7.43 2.85
C THR A 20 -7.22 -7.44 4.32
N LEU A 21 -6.08 -6.81 4.62
CA LEU A 21 -5.47 -6.78 5.96
C LEU A 21 -5.63 -5.38 6.59
N PRO A 22 -6.83 -5.01 7.10
CA PRO A 22 -7.09 -3.70 7.69
C PRO A 22 -6.15 -3.37 8.85
N SER A 23 -5.63 -4.38 9.56
CA SER A 23 -4.67 -4.19 10.63
C SER A 23 -3.35 -3.54 10.18
N LEU A 24 -2.99 -3.61 8.90
CA LEU A 24 -1.76 -3.01 8.35
C LEU A 24 -1.90 -1.54 7.95
N TRP A 25 -3.12 -1.06 7.74
CA TRP A 25 -3.39 0.29 7.24
C TRP A 25 -4.33 1.12 8.13
N LYS A 26 -5.06 0.49 9.05
CA LYS A 26 -6.01 1.11 9.97
C LYS A 26 -5.46 1.14 11.40
N VAL A 27 -4.50 2.03 11.63
CA VAL A 27 -3.85 2.26 12.94
C VAL A 27 -4.63 3.30 13.75
N LYS A 28 -5.85 2.98 14.20
CA LYS A 28 -6.63 3.86 15.07
C LYS A 28 -7.34 3.07 16.17
N SER A 29 -6.60 2.80 17.25
CA SER A 29 -7.12 2.66 18.62
C SER A 29 -5.95 2.76 19.62
N GLU A 30 -6.03 3.72 20.54
CA GLU A 30 -4.96 4.08 21.49
C GLU A 30 -4.87 3.10 22.68
N GLU A 31 -5.97 2.44 23.05
CA GLU A 31 -6.03 1.56 24.23
C GLU A 31 -5.52 0.12 24.04
N TYR A 32 -5.26 -0.33 22.80
CA TYR A 32 -4.98 -1.76 22.50
C TYR A 32 -3.67 -2.00 21.74
N HIS A 33 -2.74 -1.06 21.89
CA HIS A 33 -1.55 -0.91 21.05
C HIS A 33 -0.64 -2.16 20.99
N ASN A 34 -0.60 -3.01 22.04
CA ASN A 34 0.27 -4.19 22.06
C ASN A 34 -0.31 -5.40 21.30
N ARG A 35 -1.64 -5.64 21.40
CA ARG A 35 -2.30 -6.76 20.70
C ARG A 35 -2.37 -6.50 19.20
N GLN A 36 -2.58 -5.24 18.82
CA GLN A 36 -2.67 -4.84 17.43
C GLN A 36 -1.31 -4.87 16.74
N ARG A 37 -0.21 -4.50 17.41
CA ARG A 37 1.15 -4.68 16.88
C ARG A 37 1.48 -6.14 16.57
N LYS A 38 1.08 -7.09 17.43
CA LYS A 38 1.30 -8.52 17.16
C LYS A 38 0.54 -9.00 15.92
N ILE A 39 -0.70 -8.52 15.74
CA ILE A 39 -1.51 -8.83 14.55
C ILE A 39 -0.90 -8.16 13.30
N GLU A 40 -0.41 -6.92 13.43
CA GLU A 40 0.25 -6.20 12.35
C GLU A 40 1.54 -6.91 11.91
N ASP A 41 2.39 -7.32 12.87
CA ASP A 41 3.62 -8.06 12.57
C ASP A 41 3.30 -9.40 11.90
N TYR A 42 2.33 -10.15 12.42
CA TYR A 42 1.86 -11.40 11.81
C TYR A 42 1.39 -11.20 10.37
N HIS A 43 0.61 -10.15 10.11
CA HIS A 43 0.16 -9.82 8.75
C HIS A 43 1.31 -9.38 7.83
N TYR A 44 2.28 -8.59 8.33
CA TYR A 44 3.47 -8.24 7.54
C TYR A 44 4.32 -9.47 7.23
N GLN A 45 4.44 -10.42 8.16
CA GLN A 45 5.15 -11.67 7.92
C GLN A 45 4.44 -12.56 6.89
N ALA A 46 3.10 -12.67 6.96
CA ALA A 46 2.31 -13.37 5.97
C ALA A 46 2.46 -12.75 4.56
N LEU A 47 2.42 -11.41 4.48
CA LEU A 47 2.64 -10.67 3.24
C LEU A 47 4.08 -10.85 2.72
N LEU A 48 5.08 -10.84 3.62
CA LEU A 48 6.48 -11.08 3.27
C LEU A 48 6.71 -12.49 2.74
N LYS A 49 6.04 -13.50 3.31
CA LYS A 49 6.11 -14.88 2.80
C LYS A 49 5.66 -14.94 1.34
N LYS A 50 4.56 -14.28 1.00
CA LYS A 50 4.10 -14.16 -0.39
C LYS A 50 5.08 -13.36 -1.25
N TYR A 51 5.60 -12.25 -0.74
CA TYR A 51 6.57 -11.42 -1.46
C TYR A 51 7.87 -12.17 -1.79
N LYS A 52 8.33 -13.02 -0.87
CA LYS A 52 9.52 -13.88 -1.05
C LYS A 52 9.37 -14.96 -2.11
N GLU A 53 8.14 -15.33 -2.45
CA GLU A 53 7.84 -16.29 -3.52
C GLU A 53 8.35 -15.79 -4.88
N TYR A 54 8.44 -14.46 -5.06
CA TYR A 54 8.99 -13.82 -6.26
C TYR A 54 10.33 -13.11 -6.01
N PHE A 55 10.54 -12.59 -4.80
CA PHE A 55 11.79 -11.93 -4.37
C PHE A 55 12.42 -12.68 -3.18
N PRO A 56 13.14 -13.79 -3.41
CA PRO A 56 13.60 -14.68 -2.34
C PRO A 56 14.50 -14.02 -1.29
N GLY A 57 15.21 -12.94 -1.66
CA GLY A 57 16.08 -12.17 -0.76
C GLY A 57 15.40 -10.99 -0.05
N ALA A 58 14.11 -10.73 -0.30
CA ALA A 58 13.46 -9.55 0.23
C ALA A 58 13.28 -9.60 1.75
N THR A 59 13.53 -8.47 2.41
CA THR A 59 13.30 -8.31 3.85
C THR A 59 11.97 -7.62 4.12
N LEU A 60 11.51 -7.71 5.37
CA LEU A 60 10.32 -6.98 5.84
C LEU A 60 10.45 -5.47 5.60
N GLU A 61 11.67 -4.95 5.74
CA GLU A 61 11.99 -3.55 5.51
C GLU A 61 11.85 -3.16 4.04
N GLU A 62 12.32 -4.00 3.11
CA GLU A 62 12.14 -3.78 1.68
C GLU A 62 10.66 -3.79 1.28
N LEU A 63 9.88 -4.74 1.82
CA LEU A 63 8.44 -4.79 1.62
C LEU A 63 7.76 -3.51 2.14
N LYS A 64 8.08 -3.09 3.37
CA LYS A 64 7.55 -1.85 3.97
C LYS A 64 7.95 -0.63 3.15
N LYS A 65 9.19 -0.55 2.68
CA LYS A 65 9.68 0.54 1.82
C LYS A 65 8.92 0.57 0.49
N LYS A 66 8.73 -0.60 -0.15
CA LYS A 66 7.96 -0.73 -1.40
C LYS A 66 6.51 -0.29 -1.21
N LEU A 67 5.86 -0.76 -0.14
CA LEU A 67 4.50 -0.35 0.22
C LEU A 67 4.43 1.16 0.49
N ASN A 68 5.43 1.74 1.16
CA ASN A 68 5.45 3.18 1.42
C ASN A 68 5.64 4.00 0.13
N THR A 69 6.48 3.56 -0.80
CA THR A 69 6.61 4.16 -2.13
C THR A 69 5.28 4.10 -2.88
N LEU A 70 4.59 2.95 -2.87
CA LEU A 70 3.28 2.79 -3.50
C LEU A 70 2.21 3.70 -2.86
N ARG A 71 2.16 3.75 -1.52
CA ARG A 71 1.24 4.64 -0.77
C ARG A 71 1.51 6.11 -1.09
N THR A 72 2.78 6.50 -1.15
CA THR A 72 3.18 7.88 -1.45
C THR A 72 2.83 8.25 -2.88
N GLY A 73 3.11 7.37 -3.85
CA GLY A 73 2.72 7.55 -5.26
C GLY A 73 1.21 7.68 -5.40
N PHE A 74 0.44 6.76 -4.81
CA PHE A 74 -1.01 6.81 -4.81
C PHE A 74 -1.55 8.10 -4.20
N ARG A 75 -1.04 8.54 -3.04
CA ARG A 75 -1.47 9.80 -2.41
C ARG A 75 -1.12 11.02 -3.26
N THR A 76 0.02 11.02 -3.93
CA THR A 76 0.41 12.11 -4.84
C THR A 76 -0.51 12.18 -6.04
N GLU A 77 -0.77 11.06 -6.71
CA GLU A 77 -1.71 11.00 -7.84
C GLU A 77 -3.13 11.35 -7.39
N LEU A 78 -3.59 10.84 -6.25
CA LEU A 78 -4.88 11.20 -5.67
C LEU A 78 -4.97 12.70 -5.37
N ARG A 79 -3.90 13.31 -4.86
CA ARG A 79 -3.82 14.78 -4.68
C ARG A 79 -3.88 15.53 -6.01
N LYS A 80 -3.23 15.04 -7.08
CA LYS A 80 -3.32 15.64 -8.41
C LYS A 80 -4.74 15.57 -8.95
N ILE A 81 -5.40 14.41 -8.86
CA ILE A 81 -6.80 14.23 -9.25
C ILE A 81 -7.70 15.17 -8.44
N ASN A 82 -7.53 15.21 -7.11
CA ASN A 82 -8.32 16.08 -6.25
C ASN A 82 -8.07 17.58 -6.53
N ARG A 83 -6.82 17.97 -6.83
CA ARG A 83 -6.50 19.33 -7.27
C ARG A 83 -7.12 19.64 -8.63
N SER A 84 -7.05 18.72 -9.60
CA SER A 84 -7.68 18.90 -10.91
C SER A 84 -9.21 18.98 -10.82
N ALA A 85 -9.84 18.18 -9.94
CA ALA A 85 -11.27 18.26 -9.67
C ALA A 85 -11.64 19.59 -9.01
N LYS A 86 -10.79 20.12 -8.13
CA LYS A 86 -11.00 21.41 -7.46
C LYS A 86 -10.70 22.62 -8.36
N SER A 87 -9.77 22.49 -9.31
CA SER A 87 -9.39 23.55 -10.25
C SER A 87 -10.33 23.67 -11.47
N GLY A 88 -11.35 22.81 -11.58
CA GLY A 88 -12.44 22.93 -12.55
C GLY A 88 -13.66 23.73 -12.05
N ALA A 89 -13.63 24.25 -10.81
CA ALA A 89 -14.69 25.07 -10.22
C ALA A 89 -14.21 26.52 -10.04
N GLY A 90 -13.88 27.18 -11.15
CA GLY A 90 -13.42 28.57 -11.17
C GLY A 90 -13.65 29.19 -12.53
N LEU A 91 -14.90 29.22 -12.99
CA LEU A 91 -15.32 30.04 -14.12
C LEU A 91 -16.82 30.40 -14.09
N ASP A 92 -17.35 30.79 -12.93
CA ASP A 92 -18.65 31.45 -12.75
C ASP A 92 -18.51 32.18 -11.38
N ASP A 93 -18.65 33.49 -11.16
CA ASP A 93 -19.43 34.60 -11.75
C ASP A 93 -18.78 35.94 -11.28
N LEU A 94 -19.17 37.05 -11.91
CA LEU A 94 -18.78 38.47 -11.76
C LEU A 94 -18.30 38.99 -10.38
#